data_AF-A0A2E6WI86-F1
#
_entry.id   AF-A0A2E6WI86-F1
#
_cell.length_a   1.000
_cell.length_b   1.000
_cell.length_c   1.000
_cell.angle_alpha   90.00
_cell.angle_beta   90.00
_cell.angle_gamma   90.00
#
_symmetry.space_group_name_H-M   'P 1'
#
loop_
_entity.id
_entity.type
_entity.pdbx_description
1 polymer ?
#
loop_
_entity_poly.entity_id
_entity_poly.type
_entity_poly.pdbx_seq_one_letter_code
_entity_poly.pdbx_strand_id
1 'polypeptide(L)'
;MKWIIAALLILGLSYVIGSDLLAYAMYSLLTLIAVSRWLSRNWAEQLSATRECSQLTAEINDHIGVELEISNKGGLPVPWILLEDVLSKKALQHTPPSLELQTSRIKLTMLRGRQSKRLQYHFKCNRRGFYQLGPTILETGDLFGLHRRYQVRTEPQYLTVYPKVVPIDGYDLSSRRPIGEIKMSHRLFEDPTRIAGVRAYQEGDPLNRIHWRATARTGKLHSKIYEASTVAGLTIVLDFHQNGFHRQHEPVRSELAVTAAVSVANTIQLLGQQVGLLTNGHDAAERMRREGWKVELDSRQEAQNAGAMLEYNDRLRPLQVPTQRSSEQFYRIQELLARVELADGLEFPQLILEAQSRIPRDATVLAIISSQNSQTTIALENMARQGFAVSAMVNVYEPTEYAEISGPLIAAGVDTYHLKDEDSIVHVCRKQVLR
;
A
#
# COMPACT_ATOMS: atom_id res chain seq x y z
N MET A 1 9.83 -33.31 27.79
CA MET A 1 9.55 -34.76 27.86
C MET A 1 10.70 -35.59 28.42
N LYS A 2 11.98 -35.34 28.04
CA LYS A 2 13.15 -36.12 28.53
C LYS A 2 13.28 -36.21 30.07
N TRP A 3 12.96 -35.13 30.79
CA TRP A 3 13.04 -35.07 32.26
C TRP A 3 12.00 -35.93 32.99
N ILE A 4 10.83 -36.17 32.39
CA ILE A 4 9.77 -37.01 33.00
C ILE A 4 10.21 -38.47 32.97
N ILE A 5 10.85 -38.90 31.88
CA ILE A 5 11.38 -40.26 31.75
C ILE A 5 12.51 -40.48 32.76
N ALA A 6 13.41 -39.50 32.92
CA ALA A 6 14.46 -39.56 33.94
C ALA A 6 13.88 -39.65 35.37
N ALA A 7 12.86 -38.86 35.70
CA ALA A 7 12.19 -38.91 36.99
C ALA A 7 11.50 -40.27 37.24
N LEU A 8 10.87 -40.87 36.22
CA LEU A 8 10.27 -42.21 36.33
C LEU A 8 11.33 -43.31 36.47
N LEU A 9 12.47 -43.20 35.80
CA LEU A 9 13.58 -44.15 35.95
C LEU A 9 14.21 -44.08 37.35
N ILE A 10 14.40 -42.87 37.89
CA ILE A 10 14.91 -42.67 39.25
C ILE A 10 13.91 -43.17 40.29
N LEU A 11 12.61 -42.98 40.05
CA LEU A 11 11.55 -43.56 40.88
C LEU A 11 11.61 -45.09 40.87
N GLY A 12 11.76 -45.71 39.70
CA GLY A 12 11.97 -47.17 39.59
C GLY A 12 13.22 -47.65 40.34
N LEU A 13 14.32 -46.90 40.22
CA LEU A 13 15.58 -47.20 40.92
C LEU A 13 15.43 -47.04 42.45
N SER A 14 14.63 -46.09 42.93
CA SER A 14 14.37 -45.91 44.37
C SER A 14 13.71 -47.13 45.01
N TYR A 15 12.82 -47.80 44.26
CA TYR A 15 12.19 -49.06 44.67
C TYR A 15 13.18 -50.22 44.70
N VAL A 16 14.14 -50.26 43.78
CA VAL A 16 15.21 -51.28 43.77
C VAL A 16 16.17 -51.10 44.94
N ILE A 17 16.47 -49.85 45.31
CA ILE A 17 17.39 -49.51 46.41
C ILE A 17 16.68 -49.62 47.79
N GLY A 18 15.34 -49.60 47.83
CA GLY A 18 14.56 -49.64 49.08
C GLY A 18 14.60 -48.33 49.86
N SER A 19 14.79 -47.19 49.17
CA SER A 19 14.87 -45.87 49.81
C SER A 19 13.54 -45.13 49.74
N ASP A 20 12.81 -45.10 50.86
CA ASP A 20 11.52 -44.40 50.96
C ASP A 20 11.66 -42.88 50.73
N LEU A 21 12.76 -42.28 51.18
CA LEU A 21 13.01 -40.85 51.02
C LEU A 21 13.10 -40.45 49.54
N LEU A 22 13.81 -41.25 48.73
CA LEU A 22 13.94 -41.00 47.29
C LEU A 22 12.59 -41.17 46.57
N ALA A 23 11.79 -42.16 46.98
CA ALA A 23 10.46 -42.36 46.44
C ALA A 23 9.55 -41.15 46.75
N TYR A 24 9.49 -40.68 48.00
CA TYR A 24 8.70 -39.49 48.37
C TYR A 24 9.17 -38.23 47.65
N ALA A 25 10.47 -38.02 47.50
CA ALA A 25 11.02 -36.90 46.72
C ALA A 25 10.56 -36.96 45.26
N MET A 26 10.59 -38.14 44.63
CA MET A 26 10.13 -38.32 43.25
C MET A 26 8.62 -38.17 43.08
N TYR A 27 7.81 -38.67 44.01
CA TYR A 27 6.38 -38.39 44.01
C TYR A 27 6.09 -36.90 44.12
N SER A 28 6.75 -36.19 45.05
CA SER A 28 6.56 -34.75 45.21
C SER A 28 6.92 -33.97 43.94
N LEU A 29 8.02 -34.35 43.26
CA LEU A 29 8.44 -33.72 42.01
C LEU A 29 7.46 -34.00 40.87
N LEU A 30 7.03 -35.25 40.69
CA LEU A 30 6.07 -35.62 39.65
C LEU A 30 4.72 -34.94 39.87
N THR A 31 4.23 -34.90 41.11
CA THR A 31 3.00 -34.18 41.46
C THR A 31 3.15 -32.68 41.21
N LEU A 32 4.26 -32.07 41.60
CA LEU A 32 4.54 -30.65 41.34
C LEU A 32 4.52 -30.36 39.83
N ILE A 33 5.15 -31.19 39.01
CA ILE A 33 5.19 -31.05 37.55
C ILE A 33 3.78 -31.21 36.96
N ALA A 34 3.02 -32.22 37.39
CA ALA A 34 1.66 -32.49 36.90
C ALA A 34 0.71 -31.33 37.26
N VAL A 35 0.78 -30.85 38.51
CA VAL A 35 0.00 -29.70 39.00
C VAL A 35 0.41 -28.44 38.25
N SER A 36 1.71 -28.13 38.14
CA SER A 36 2.23 -26.99 37.35
C SER A 36 1.71 -27.02 35.90
N ARG A 37 1.75 -28.19 35.25
CA ARG A 37 1.26 -28.36 33.87
C ARG A 37 -0.26 -28.16 33.78
N TRP A 38 -1.03 -28.69 34.73
CA TRP A 38 -2.48 -28.53 34.79
C TRP A 38 -2.89 -27.07 35.02
N LEU A 39 -2.27 -26.38 35.99
CA LEU A 39 -2.51 -24.97 36.26
C LEU A 39 -2.14 -24.09 35.07
N SER A 40 -0.94 -24.27 34.51
CA SER A 40 -0.47 -23.52 33.33
C SER A 40 -1.43 -23.67 32.14
N ARG A 41 -1.93 -24.89 31.89
CA ARG A 41 -2.92 -25.13 30.83
C ARG A 41 -4.26 -24.47 31.13
N ASN A 42 -4.80 -24.66 32.34
CA ASN A 42 -6.09 -24.10 32.72
C ASN A 42 -6.09 -22.57 32.72
N TRP A 43 -5.03 -21.94 33.22
CA TRP A 43 -4.85 -20.49 33.17
C TRP A 43 -4.85 -19.98 31.74
N ALA A 44 -4.08 -20.62 30.86
CA ALA A 44 -4.02 -20.20 29.47
C ALA A 44 -5.39 -20.35 28.78
N GLU A 45 -6.05 -21.51 28.87
CA GLU A 45 -7.38 -21.74 28.24
C GLU A 45 -8.47 -20.76 28.70
N GLN A 46 -8.39 -20.23 29.93
CA GLN A 46 -9.39 -19.33 30.51
C GLN A 46 -9.13 -17.84 30.22
N LEU A 47 -8.02 -17.49 29.57
CA LEU A 47 -7.73 -16.13 29.17
C LEU A 47 -8.35 -15.79 27.81
N SER A 48 -9.05 -14.66 27.77
CA SER A 48 -9.53 -14.04 26.54
C SER A 48 -9.00 -12.62 26.43
N ALA A 49 -8.71 -12.19 25.22
CA ALA A 49 -8.36 -10.82 24.92
C ALA A 49 -9.25 -10.30 23.79
N THR A 50 -9.64 -9.03 23.88
CA THR A 50 -10.32 -8.29 22.82
C THR A 50 -9.52 -7.03 22.53
N ARG A 51 -9.56 -6.60 21.27
CA ARG A 51 -8.92 -5.38 20.82
C ARG A 51 -9.91 -4.47 20.15
N GLU A 52 -9.87 -3.21 20.54
CA GLU A 52 -10.56 -2.12 19.88
C GLU A 52 -9.54 -1.06 19.47
N CYS A 53 -9.60 -0.66 18.20
CA CYS A 53 -8.84 0.48 17.69
C CYS A 53 -9.79 1.66 17.54
N SER A 54 -9.32 2.88 17.85
CA SER A 54 -10.13 4.08 17.72
C SER A 54 -10.63 4.30 16.28
N GLN A 55 -9.78 4.00 15.30
CA GLN A 55 -10.09 4.01 13.87
C GLN A 55 -9.16 3.05 13.10
N LEU A 56 -9.65 2.53 11.97
CA LEU A 56 -8.91 1.63 11.07
C LEU A 56 -8.47 2.30 9.75
N THR A 57 -8.84 3.55 9.58
CA THR A 57 -8.42 4.43 8.48
C THR A 57 -7.85 5.71 9.09
N ALA A 58 -6.71 6.16 8.59
CA ALA A 58 -6.00 7.31 9.13
C ALA A 58 -5.26 8.08 8.04
N GLU A 59 -4.89 9.31 8.32
CA GLU A 59 -3.98 10.12 7.51
C GLU A 59 -2.59 10.17 8.13
N ILE A 60 -1.61 10.66 7.35
CA ILE A 60 -0.27 10.90 7.87
C ILE A 60 -0.33 12.00 8.93
N ASN A 61 0.33 11.74 10.07
CA ASN A 61 0.37 12.48 11.33
C ASN A 61 -0.80 12.24 12.29
N ASP A 62 -1.78 11.40 11.94
CA ASP A 62 -2.83 11.02 12.88
C ASP A 62 -2.28 10.22 14.06
N HIS A 63 -2.95 10.36 15.21
CA HIS A 63 -2.69 9.58 16.41
C HIS A 63 -3.79 8.54 16.60
N ILE A 64 -3.40 7.27 16.68
CA ILE A 64 -4.32 6.15 16.83
C ILE A 64 -4.17 5.56 18.22
N GLY A 65 -5.30 5.40 18.91
CA GLY A 65 -5.38 4.71 20.19
C GLY A 65 -5.81 3.27 19.98
N VAL A 66 -5.10 2.34 20.62
CA VAL A 66 -5.47 0.92 20.68
C VAL A 66 -5.73 0.55 22.13
N GLU A 67 -6.93 0.02 22.38
CA GLU A 67 -7.34 -0.50 23.68
C GLU A 67 -7.44 -2.03 23.61
N LEU A 68 -6.71 -2.67 24.50
CA LEU A 68 -6.70 -4.12 24.70
C LEU A 68 -7.33 -4.43 26.04
N GLU A 69 -8.42 -5.19 26.03
CA GLU A 69 -9.03 -5.72 27.23
C GLU A 69 -8.68 -7.21 27.35
N ILE A 70 -8.00 -7.56 28.43
CA ILE A 70 -7.76 -8.96 28.80
C ILE A 70 -8.71 -9.31 29.94
N SER A 71 -9.39 -10.44 29.81
CA SER A 71 -10.26 -11.00 30.84
C SER A 71 -9.88 -12.43 31.18
N ASN A 72 -9.86 -12.73 32.48
CA ASN A 72 -9.78 -14.09 32.98
C ASN A 72 -11.19 -14.63 33.22
N LYS A 73 -11.66 -15.54 32.37
CA LYS A 73 -12.98 -16.20 32.54
C LYS A 73 -12.98 -17.24 33.65
N GLY A 74 -11.80 -17.63 34.12
CA GLY A 74 -11.56 -18.60 35.16
C GLY A 74 -11.83 -18.11 36.58
N GLY A 75 -11.99 -19.05 37.50
CA GLY A 75 -12.06 -18.76 38.94
C GLY A 75 -10.68 -18.62 39.60
N LEU A 76 -9.63 -19.23 39.02
CA LEU A 76 -8.28 -19.20 39.57
C LEU A 76 -7.56 -17.90 39.17
N PRO A 77 -6.80 -17.27 40.09
CA PRO A 77 -5.96 -16.14 39.73
C PRO A 77 -4.79 -16.58 38.85
N VAL A 78 -4.50 -15.80 37.81
CA VAL A 78 -3.32 -15.98 36.97
C VAL A 78 -2.22 -15.06 37.53
N PRO A 79 -1.11 -15.62 38.04
CA PRO A 79 -0.12 -14.87 38.79
C PRO A 79 0.63 -13.85 37.95
N TRP A 80 0.89 -14.18 36.68
CA TRP A 80 1.54 -13.28 35.75
C TRP A 80 1.09 -13.59 34.32
N ILE A 81 0.94 -12.52 33.56
CA ILE A 81 0.57 -12.51 32.15
C ILE A 81 1.42 -11.42 31.51
N LEU A 82 2.22 -11.81 30.52
CA LEU A 82 2.89 -10.87 29.64
C LEU A 82 2.00 -10.67 28.41
N LEU A 83 1.48 -9.46 28.29
CA LEU A 83 0.72 -9.00 27.14
C LEU A 83 1.68 -8.34 26.16
N GLU A 84 1.68 -8.80 24.91
CA GLU A 84 2.38 -8.15 23.80
C GLU A 84 1.43 -8.07 22.59
N ASP A 85 1.14 -6.84 22.15
CA ASP A 85 0.44 -6.65 20.87
C ASP A 85 1.45 -6.49 19.75
N VAL A 86 1.48 -7.44 18.82
CA VAL A 86 2.49 -7.49 17.75
C VAL A 86 2.20 -6.40 16.72
N LEU A 87 3.26 -5.74 16.23
CA LEU A 87 3.16 -4.86 15.06
C LEU A 87 4.02 -5.44 13.94
N SER A 88 3.60 -5.23 12.70
CA SER A 88 4.39 -5.62 11.54
C SER A 88 5.80 -5.00 11.60
N LYS A 89 6.83 -5.77 11.25
CA LYS A 89 8.23 -5.30 11.19
C LYS A 89 8.35 -4.03 10.36
N LYS A 90 7.62 -3.93 9.24
CA LYS A 90 7.60 -2.77 8.35
C LYS A 90 7.15 -1.48 9.04
N ALA A 91 6.26 -1.58 10.04
CA ALA A 91 5.83 -0.42 10.82
C ALA A 91 6.98 0.21 11.63
N LEU A 92 7.96 -0.59 12.03
CA LEU A 92 9.03 -0.20 12.95
C LEU A 92 10.43 -0.18 12.30
N GLN A 93 10.58 -0.69 11.07
CA GLN A 93 11.87 -0.93 10.43
C GLN A 93 12.63 0.35 10.04
N HIS A 94 11.91 1.39 9.62
CA HIS A 94 12.53 2.63 9.13
C HIS A 94 12.84 3.60 10.27
N THR A 95 13.74 4.57 10.01
CA THR A 95 14.04 5.67 10.92
C THR A 95 13.72 7.01 10.23
N PRO A 96 12.81 7.85 10.76
CA PRO A 96 11.89 7.54 11.86
C PRO A 96 10.98 6.34 11.53
N PRO A 97 10.39 5.63 12.51
CA PRO A 97 9.48 4.52 12.26
C PRO A 97 8.21 5.00 11.56
N SER A 98 7.60 4.12 10.76
CA SER A 98 6.38 4.43 10.04
C SER A 98 5.18 4.55 10.97
N LEU A 99 5.12 3.72 12.02
CA LEU A 99 4.25 3.92 13.18
C LEU A 99 5.12 4.22 14.39
N GLU A 100 5.07 5.45 14.87
CA GLU A 100 5.85 5.89 16.02
C GLU A 100 5.10 5.64 17.31
N LEU A 101 5.57 4.66 18.08
CA LEU A 101 4.99 4.29 19.37
C LEU A 101 5.24 5.39 20.41
N GLN A 102 4.17 5.91 21.01
CA GLN A 102 4.24 6.88 22.11
C GLN A 102 4.18 6.20 23.49
N THR A 103 3.59 5.00 23.55
CA THR A 103 3.44 4.22 24.79
C THR A 103 3.86 2.76 24.54
N SER A 104 4.21 2.04 25.61
CA SER A 104 4.54 0.62 25.52
C SER A 104 3.32 -0.24 25.15
N ARG A 105 3.48 -1.06 24.10
CA ARG A 105 2.55 -2.12 23.70
C ARG A 105 2.73 -3.43 24.49
N ILE A 106 3.72 -3.46 25.40
CA ILE A 106 4.05 -4.62 26.22
C ILE A 106 3.75 -4.29 27.69
N LYS A 107 3.02 -5.19 28.37
CA LYS A 107 2.64 -5.02 29.77
C LYS A 107 2.63 -6.34 30.52
N LEU A 108 3.32 -6.38 31.66
CA LEU A 108 3.25 -7.49 32.60
C LEU A 108 2.18 -7.21 33.65
N THR A 109 1.26 -8.15 33.87
CA THR A 109 0.17 -7.97 34.85
C THR A 109 -0.27 -9.29 35.48
N MET A 110 -0.79 -9.22 36.70
CA MET A 110 -1.56 -10.29 37.35
C MET A 110 -3.07 -10.09 37.10
N LEU A 111 -3.85 -11.16 36.94
CA LEU A 111 -5.31 -11.12 36.87
C LEU A 111 -5.92 -12.06 37.91
N ARG A 112 -6.80 -11.54 38.79
CA ARG A 112 -7.61 -12.38 39.67
C ARG A 112 -8.65 -13.17 38.86
N GLY A 113 -9.28 -14.15 39.49
CA GLY A 113 -10.41 -14.86 38.88
C GLY A 113 -11.52 -13.88 38.50
N ARG A 114 -12.09 -14.01 37.30
CA ARG A 114 -13.16 -13.16 36.76
C ARG A 114 -12.82 -11.67 36.67
N GLN A 115 -11.53 -11.31 36.71
CA GLN A 115 -11.08 -9.93 36.57
C GLN A 115 -10.74 -9.62 35.10
N SER A 116 -11.03 -8.38 34.69
CA SER A 116 -10.51 -7.80 33.46
C SER A 116 -9.52 -6.66 33.74
N LYS A 117 -8.57 -6.46 32.83
CA LYS A 117 -7.63 -5.32 32.84
C LYS A 117 -7.44 -4.79 31.42
N ARG A 118 -7.19 -3.48 31.34
CA ARG A 118 -6.97 -2.77 30.09
C ARG A 118 -5.50 -2.38 29.91
N LEU A 119 -5.01 -2.50 28.69
CA LEU A 119 -3.79 -1.87 28.20
C LEU A 119 -4.19 -0.92 27.07
N GLN A 120 -3.76 0.33 27.17
CA GLN A 120 -3.95 1.33 26.14
C GLN A 120 -2.58 1.78 25.66
N TYR A 121 -2.39 1.82 24.35
CA TYR A 121 -1.20 2.40 23.75
C TYR A 121 -1.57 3.26 22.55
N HIS A 122 -0.74 4.26 22.27
CA HIS A 122 -0.93 5.19 21.17
C HIS A 122 0.28 5.18 20.25
N PHE A 123 0.04 5.41 18.97
CA PHE A 123 1.08 5.64 18.00
C PHE A 123 0.70 6.75 17.03
N LYS A 124 1.72 7.42 16.49
CA LYS A 124 1.60 8.40 15.42
C LYS A 124 1.89 7.76 14.08
N CYS A 125 1.04 8.01 13.09
CA CYS A 125 1.21 7.53 11.72
C CYS A 125 2.18 8.44 10.95
N ASN A 126 3.45 8.08 10.84
CA ASN A 126 4.44 8.91 10.13
C ASN A 126 4.49 8.66 8.61
N ARG A 127 4.02 7.50 8.14
CA ARG A 127 3.99 7.15 6.71
C ARG A 127 2.72 6.41 6.31
N ARG A 128 2.34 6.54 5.05
CA ARG A 128 1.23 5.77 4.47
C ARG A 128 1.57 4.29 4.44
N GLY A 129 0.54 3.46 4.33
CA GLY A 129 0.73 2.02 4.27
C GLY A 129 -0.47 1.24 4.78
N PHE A 130 -0.40 -0.06 4.58
CA PHE A 130 -1.35 -1.02 5.13
C PHE A 130 -0.68 -1.81 6.24
N TYR A 131 -1.02 -1.48 7.49
CA TYR A 131 -0.36 -2.01 8.68
C TYR A 131 -1.25 -3.03 9.38
N GLN A 132 -0.69 -4.21 9.63
CA GLN A 132 -1.30 -5.17 10.52
C GLN A 132 -1.03 -4.78 11.97
N LEU A 133 -2.10 -4.60 12.72
CA LEU A 133 -2.11 -4.50 14.16
C LEU A 133 -2.38 -5.88 14.75
N GLY A 134 -1.58 -6.28 15.74
CA GLY A 134 -1.61 -7.59 16.38
C GLY A 134 -1.10 -8.70 15.46
N PRO A 135 -1.40 -9.97 15.76
CA PRO A 135 -2.28 -10.40 16.84
C PRO A 135 -1.69 -10.10 18.23
N THR A 136 -2.56 -10.09 19.24
CA THR A 136 -2.16 -10.01 20.64
C THR A 136 -1.71 -11.39 21.13
N ILE A 137 -0.47 -11.43 21.61
CA ILE A 137 0.16 -12.61 22.21
C ILE A 137 0.06 -12.47 23.73
N LEU A 138 -0.48 -13.51 24.36
CA LEU A 138 -0.49 -13.69 25.79
C LEU A 138 0.54 -14.78 26.15
N GLU A 139 1.55 -14.43 26.94
CA GLU A 139 2.43 -15.40 27.57
C GLU A 139 2.05 -15.54 29.04
N THR A 140 1.83 -16.78 29.47
CA THR A 140 1.61 -17.13 30.88
C THR A 140 2.30 -18.44 31.21
N GLY A 141 2.49 -18.72 32.49
CA GLY A 141 3.16 -19.93 32.93
C GLY A 141 3.08 -20.14 34.41
N ASP A 142 3.70 -21.23 34.86
CA ASP A 142 3.84 -21.52 36.27
C ASP A 142 4.84 -20.57 36.96
N LEU A 143 4.76 -20.48 38.29
CA LEU A 143 5.64 -19.62 39.09
C LEU A 143 7.11 -20.09 39.07
N PHE A 144 7.33 -21.38 38.84
CA PHE A 144 8.66 -21.98 38.76
C PHE A 144 9.27 -21.90 37.35
N GLY A 145 8.52 -21.39 36.37
CA GLY A 145 8.97 -21.27 34.98
C GLY A 145 9.22 -22.60 34.27
N LEU A 146 8.73 -23.72 34.81
CA LEU A 146 8.84 -25.06 34.22
C LEU A 146 7.97 -25.20 32.96
N HIS A 147 6.85 -24.47 32.91
CA HIS A 147 5.87 -24.50 31.84
C HIS A 147 5.43 -23.09 31.45
N ARG A 148 5.91 -22.63 30.30
CA ARG A 148 5.39 -21.44 29.63
C ARG A 148 4.41 -21.84 28.53
N ARG A 149 3.38 -21.04 28.36
CA ARG A 149 2.34 -21.19 27.33
C ARG A 149 2.16 -19.85 26.64
N TYR A 150 2.11 -19.90 25.32
CA TYR A 150 1.82 -18.77 24.47
C TYR A 150 0.44 -18.98 23.86
N GLN A 151 -0.36 -17.93 23.82
CA GLN A 151 -1.66 -17.97 23.18
C GLN A 151 -1.92 -16.73 22.36
N VAL A 152 -2.46 -16.95 21.17
CA VAL A 152 -3.01 -15.92 20.30
C VAL A 152 -4.51 -15.87 20.53
N ARG A 153 -5.04 -14.72 20.98
CA ARG A 153 -6.46 -14.59 21.36
C ARG A 153 -7.25 -13.55 20.59
N THR A 154 -6.58 -12.71 19.81
CA THR A 154 -7.23 -11.69 18.97
C THR A 154 -6.87 -11.90 17.52
N GLU A 155 -7.85 -11.74 16.63
CA GLU A 155 -7.58 -11.64 15.20
C GLU A 155 -6.85 -10.32 14.88
N PRO A 156 -5.93 -10.32 13.90
CA PRO A 156 -5.30 -9.10 13.42
C PRO A 156 -6.34 -8.12 12.85
N GLN A 157 -6.10 -6.83 13.06
CA GLN A 157 -6.87 -5.74 12.49
C GLN A 157 -5.94 -4.96 11.56
N TYR A 158 -6.50 -4.36 10.49
CA TYR A 158 -5.69 -3.66 9.50
C TYR A 158 -5.97 -2.18 9.53
N LEU A 159 -4.90 -1.42 9.73
CA LEU A 159 -4.91 0.04 9.65
C LEU A 159 -4.45 0.45 8.25
N THR A 160 -5.28 1.20 7.54
CA THR A 160 -4.90 1.85 6.28
C THR A 160 -4.55 3.30 6.57
N VAL A 161 -3.30 3.69 6.34
CA VAL A 161 -2.86 5.08 6.41
C VAL A 161 -2.77 5.62 4.99
N TYR A 162 -3.55 6.64 4.67
CA TYR A 162 -3.59 7.25 3.33
C TYR A 162 -2.37 8.13 3.05
N PRO A 163 -1.90 8.19 1.79
CA PRO A 163 -0.85 9.13 1.41
C PRO A 163 -1.32 10.57 1.56
N LYS A 164 -0.38 11.45 1.95
CA LYS A 164 -0.60 12.89 1.98
C LYS A 164 -0.86 13.41 0.57
N VAL A 165 -1.82 14.31 0.45
CA VAL A 165 -2.16 14.99 -0.81
C VAL A 165 -1.60 16.41 -0.75
N VAL A 166 -0.74 16.73 -1.70
CA VAL A 166 -0.15 18.07 -1.84
C VAL A 166 -0.94 18.84 -2.92
N PRO A 167 -1.40 20.07 -2.64
CA PRO A 167 -2.06 20.88 -3.66
C PRO A 167 -1.06 21.28 -4.75
N ILE A 168 -1.46 21.15 -6.02
CA ILE A 168 -0.62 21.48 -7.18
C ILE A 168 -1.06 22.83 -7.75
N ASP A 169 -0.08 23.70 -8.03
CA ASP A 169 -0.32 25.02 -8.60
C ASP A 169 -0.38 24.96 -10.13
N GLY A 170 -1.59 25.08 -10.67
CA GLY A 170 -1.83 25.17 -12.11
C GLY A 170 -1.62 23.85 -12.84
N TYR A 171 -2.65 23.38 -13.54
CA TYR A 171 -2.55 22.16 -14.34
C TYR A 171 -2.23 22.51 -15.79
N ASP A 172 -0.96 22.45 -16.17
CA ASP A 172 -0.47 22.54 -17.57
C ASP A 172 0.42 21.33 -17.90
N LEU A 173 -0.04 20.11 -17.59
CA LEU A 173 0.55 18.92 -18.20
C LEU A 173 0.30 19.04 -19.70
N SER A 174 1.37 19.37 -20.40
CA SER A 174 1.37 19.79 -21.79
C SER A 174 0.68 18.76 -22.69
N SER A 175 -0.62 18.97 -22.89
CA SER A 175 -1.23 18.82 -24.21
C SER A 175 -0.31 19.59 -25.15
N ARG A 176 0.40 18.89 -26.05
CA ARG A 176 1.18 19.52 -27.11
C ARG A 176 0.26 20.45 -27.90
N ARG A 177 0.23 21.72 -27.49
CA ARG A 177 0.40 22.89 -28.35
C ARG A 177 0.73 24.16 -27.56
N PRO A 178 1.54 25.04 -28.18
CA PRO A 178 2.26 26.09 -27.48
C PRO A 178 1.35 27.22 -27.00
N ILE A 179 1.76 27.77 -25.86
CA ILE A 179 1.26 28.98 -25.23
C ILE A 179 1.48 30.17 -26.18
N GLY A 180 0.39 30.86 -26.46
CA GLY A 180 0.30 32.25 -26.87
C GLY A 180 -1.11 32.72 -26.48
N GLU A 181 -1.27 33.98 -26.08
CA GLU A 181 -2.58 34.60 -25.90
C GLU A 181 -3.34 34.60 -27.24
N ILE A 182 -4.00 33.49 -27.53
CA ILE A 182 -4.87 33.34 -28.66
C ILE A 182 -6.09 32.65 -28.09
N LYS A 183 -7.24 33.34 -28.12
CA LYS A 183 -8.56 32.70 -28.04
C LYS A 183 -8.49 31.38 -28.82
N MET A 184 -8.52 30.25 -28.12
CA MET A 184 -8.29 28.91 -28.64
C MET A 184 -8.92 28.72 -30.03
N SER A 185 -8.11 28.83 -31.09
CA SER A 185 -8.57 28.76 -32.48
C SER A 185 -8.12 27.49 -33.20
N HIS A 186 -7.25 26.66 -32.61
CA HIS A 186 -6.85 25.39 -33.23
C HIS A 186 -7.53 24.19 -32.56
N ARG A 187 -8.71 23.90 -33.10
CA ARG A 187 -9.48 22.64 -33.03
C ARG A 187 -8.70 21.59 -33.81
N LEU A 188 -8.19 20.55 -33.16
CA LEU A 188 -7.20 19.69 -33.82
C LEU A 188 -7.63 18.29 -34.16
N PHE A 189 -8.58 17.75 -33.42
CA PHE A 189 -9.35 16.63 -33.90
C PHE A 189 -10.79 16.87 -33.52
N GLU A 190 -11.61 16.80 -34.55
CA GLU A 190 -13.06 16.81 -34.47
C GLU A 190 -13.49 15.35 -34.46
N ASP A 191 -14.26 14.93 -33.47
CA ASP A 191 -14.75 13.55 -33.41
C ASP A 191 -15.80 13.34 -34.51
N PRO A 192 -15.52 12.54 -35.57
CA PRO A 192 -16.46 12.33 -36.65
C PRO A 192 -17.74 11.60 -36.22
N THR A 193 -17.79 11.06 -34.99
CA THR A 193 -18.95 10.41 -34.40
C THR A 193 -19.84 11.36 -33.60
N ARG A 194 -19.32 12.52 -33.15
CA ARG A 194 -20.04 13.45 -32.27
C ARG A 194 -20.37 14.75 -33.00
N ILE A 195 -21.58 14.80 -33.57
CA ILE A 195 -22.08 15.98 -34.29
C ILE A 195 -22.62 17.01 -33.28
N ALA A 196 -21.91 18.14 -33.13
CA ALA A 196 -22.34 19.28 -32.31
C ALA A 196 -23.53 20.02 -32.93
N GLY A 197 -23.60 20.04 -34.26
CA GLY A 197 -24.64 20.75 -34.99
C GLY A 197 -24.42 20.74 -36.50
N VAL A 198 -25.17 21.58 -37.20
CA VAL A 198 -25.12 21.71 -38.66
C VAL A 198 -25.10 23.19 -39.02
N ARG A 199 -24.23 23.60 -39.93
CA ARG A 199 -24.17 24.97 -40.48
C ARG A 199 -24.28 24.99 -41.99
N ALA A 200 -24.53 26.17 -42.56
CA ALA A 200 -24.43 26.37 -44.00
C ALA A 200 -23.01 26.00 -44.48
N TYR A 201 -22.95 25.28 -45.60
CA TYR A 201 -21.70 24.93 -46.26
C TYR A 201 -20.98 26.20 -46.73
N GLN A 202 -19.67 26.26 -46.49
CA GLN A 202 -18.81 27.32 -47.00
C GLN A 202 -17.79 26.73 -47.97
N GLU A 203 -17.43 27.48 -48.99
CA GLU A 203 -16.40 27.08 -49.94
C GLU A 203 -15.07 26.86 -49.19
N GLY A 204 -14.54 25.63 -49.30
CA GLY A 204 -13.40 25.16 -48.51
C GLY A 204 -13.73 24.05 -47.51
N ASP A 205 -15.01 23.84 -47.18
CA ASP A 205 -15.43 22.68 -46.38
C ASP A 205 -15.24 21.37 -47.17
N PRO A 206 -14.65 20.32 -46.58
CA PRO A 206 -14.47 19.06 -47.28
C PRO A 206 -15.82 18.33 -47.50
N LEU A 207 -16.02 17.78 -48.70
CA LEU A 207 -17.29 17.19 -49.13
C LEU A 207 -17.76 16.01 -48.25
N ASN A 208 -16.84 15.30 -47.60
CA ASN A 208 -17.17 14.22 -46.66
C ASN A 208 -17.92 14.70 -45.40
N ARG A 209 -17.95 16.02 -45.15
CA ARG A 209 -18.68 16.64 -44.03
C ARG A 209 -20.08 17.11 -44.41
N ILE A 210 -20.55 16.89 -45.63
CA ILE A 210 -21.90 17.30 -46.02
C ILE A 210 -22.95 16.49 -45.24
N HIS A 211 -23.88 17.19 -44.59
CA HIS A 211 -25.03 16.59 -43.93
C HIS A 211 -26.18 16.41 -44.93
N TRP A 212 -26.16 15.31 -45.69
CA TRP A 212 -27.10 15.04 -46.79
C TRP A 212 -28.58 15.16 -46.39
N ARG A 213 -28.97 14.70 -45.20
CA ARG A 213 -30.37 14.79 -44.73
C ARG A 213 -30.85 16.23 -44.51
N ALA A 214 -29.96 17.14 -44.10
CA ALA A 214 -30.29 18.54 -43.88
C ALA A 214 -30.33 19.30 -45.22
N THR A 215 -29.38 18.95 -46.10
CA THR A 215 -29.30 19.44 -47.47
C THR A 215 -30.55 19.08 -48.27
N ALA A 216 -31.02 17.83 -48.20
CA ALA A 216 -32.21 17.37 -48.90
C ALA A 216 -33.49 18.11 -48.48
N ARG A 217 -33.61 18.52 -47.21
CA ARG A 217 -34.78 19.24 -46.69
C ARG A 217 -34.80 20.72 -47.06
N THR A 218 -33.62 21.35 -47.14
CA THR A 218 -33.49 22.80 -47.30
C THR A 218 -33.12 23.23 -48.72
N GLY A 219 -32.71 22.29 -49.57
CA GLY A 219 -32.23 22.57 -50.93
C GLY A 219 -30.87 23.28 -50.98
N LYS A 220 -30.22 23.49 -49.84
CA LYS A 220 -28.92 24.19 -49.72
C LYS A 220 -27.91 23.29 -49.03
N LEU A 221 -26.65 23.33 -49.45
CA LEU A 221 -25.58 22.52 -48.85
C LEU A 221 -25.36 22.90 -47.38
N HIS A 222 -25.28 21.90 -46.52
CA HIS A 222 -25.02 22.04 -45.10
C HIS A 222 -23.84 21.17 -44.67
N SER A 223 -22.93 21.73 -43.88
CA SER A 223 -21.77 21.04 -43.30
C SER A 223 -22.05 20.61 -41.86
N LYS A 224 -21.65 19.38 -41.50
CA LYS A 224 -21.64 18.89 -40.11
C LYS A 224 -20.61 19.68 -39.31
N ILE A 225 -21.02 20.19 -38.16
CA ILE A 225 -20.10 20.68 -37.12
C ILE A 225 -19.91 19.54 -36.14
N TYR A 226 -18.67 19.12 -35.96
CA TYR A 226 -18.30 18.12 -34.97
C TYR A 226 -17.89 18.81 -33.67
N GLU A 227 -18.08 18.13 -32.54
CA GLU A 227 -17.52 18.61 -31.29
C GLU A 227 -15.99 18.49 -31.30
N ALA A 228 -15.33 19.45 -30.66
CA ALA A 228 -13.88 19.38 -30.46
C ALA A 228 -13.56 18.29 -29.43
N SER A 229 -12.71 17.33 -29.79
CA SER A 229 -12.16 16.37 -28.83
C SER A 229 -11.11 17.09 -27.98
N THR A 230 -11.49 17.56 -26.79
CA THR A 230 -10.50 17.87 -25.76
C THR A 230 -10.01 16.56 -25.15
N VAL A 231 -8.70 16.29 -25.20
CA VAL A 231 -8.04 15.24 -24.41
C VAL A 231 -8.29 15.59 -22.93
N ALA A 232 -9.33 15.02 -22.33
CA ALA A 232 -9.84 15.40 -21.02
C ALA A 232 -9.73 14.20 -20.06
N GLY A 233 -8.51 13.68 -19.93
CA GLY A 233 -8.21 12.60 -19.00
C GLY A 233 -6.71 12.37 -18.80
N LEU A 234 -6.37 11.76 -17.68
CA LEU A 234 -5.00 11.39 -17.31
C LEU A 234 -4.96 9.93 -16.84
N THR A 235 -4.05 9.15 -17.39
CA THR A 235 -3.67 7.85 -16.86
C THR A 235 -2.30 7.96 -16.23
N ILE A 236 -2.23 7.84 -14.92
CA ILE A 236 -0.96 7.84 -14.18
C ILE A 236 -0.40 6.42 -14.24
N VAL A 237 0.83 6.28 -14.71
CA VAL A 237 1.57 5.02 -14.70
C VAL A 237 2.71 5.15 -13.70
N LEU A 238 2.56 4.54 -12.54
CA LEU A 238 3.55 4.56 -11.47
C LEU A 238 4.45 3.33 -11.55
N ASP A 239 5.73 3.54 -11.89
CA ASP A 239 6.75 2.52 -11.72
C ASP A 239 7.11 2.35 -10.25
N PHE A 240 6.82 1.17 -9.72
CA PHE A 240 6.98 0.78 -8.33
C PHE A 240 7.76 -0.54 -8.20
N HIS A 241 8.68 -0.76 -9.15
CA HIS A 241 9.61 -1.88 -9.12
C HIS A 241 10.76 -1.64 -8.13
N GLN A 242 11.15 -2.64 -7.35
CA GLN A 242 12.18 -2.53 -6.30
C GLN A 242 13.54 -2.07 -6.85
N ASN A 243 13.92 -2.50 -8.06
CA ASN A 243 15.20 -2.12 -8.69
C ASN A 243 15.21 -0.64 -9.10
N GLY A 244 14.04 0.00 -9.21
CA GLY A 244 13.94 1.41 -9.52
C GLY A 244 14.35 2.32 -8.36
N PHE A 245 14.44 1.78 -7.15
CA PHE A 245 14.67 2.56 -5.94
C PHE A 245 15.93 2.09 -5.20
N HIS A 246 16.91 2.98 -5.09
CA HIS A 246 18.13 2.70 -4.32
C HIS A 246 17.83 2.55 -2.83
N ARG A 247 18.26 1.45 -2.21
CA ARG A 247 18.03 1.14 -0.78
C ARG A 247 18.47 2.25 0.19
N GLN A 248 19.45 3.06 -0.19
CA GLN A 248 19.96 4.18 0.64
C GLN A 248 18.95 5.33 0.76
N HIS A 249 18.09 5.51 -0.23
CA HIS A 249 17.11 6.60 -0.28
C HIS A 249 15.68 6.12 0.06
N GLU A 250 15.53 4.85 0.40
CA GLU A 250 14.25 4.27 0.80
C GLU A 250 13.97 4.49 2.29
N PRO A 251 12.72 4.80 2.68
CA PRO A 251 11.51 4.80 1.86
C PRO A 251 11.16 6.17 1.25
N VAL A 252 12.05 7.16 1.34
CA VAL A 252 11.73 8.56 1.00
C VAL A 252 11.36 8.71 -0.48
N ARG A 253 12.09 8.04 -1.39
CA ARG A 253 11.84 8.12 -2.84
C ARG A 253 10.54 7.45 -3.24
N SER A 254 10.29 6.23 -2.77
CA SER A 254 9.02 5.53 -3.05
C SER A 254 7.81 6.29 -2.48
N GLU A 255 7.91 6.87 -1.29
CA GLU A 255 6.87 7.72 -0.71
C GLU A 255 6.63 9.01 -1.52
N LEU A 256 7.69 9.63 -2.04
CA LEU A 256 7.57 10.83 -2.87
C LEU A 256 6.84 10.52 -4.19
N ALA A 257 7.13 9.38 -4.83
CA ALA A 257 6.46 8.96 -6.06
C ALA A 257 4.94 8.75 -5.84
N VAL A 258 4.58 8.12 -4.71
CA VAL A 258 3.16 7.93 -4.35
C VAL A 258 2.47 9.25 -4.00
N THR A 259 3.17 10.13 -3.28
CA THR A 259 2.67 11.48 -2.94
C THR A 259 2.42 12.29 -4.21
N ALA A 260 3.33 12.25 -5.19
CA ALA A 260 3.14 12.89 -6.48
C ALA A 260 1.95 12.29 -7.25
N ALA A 261 1.84 10.97 -7.30
CA ALA A 261 0.74 10.28 -7.98
C ALA A 261 -0.63 10.65 -7.40
N VAL A 262 -0.79 10.61 -6.07
CA VAL A 262 -2.07 10.95 -5.43
C VAL A 262 -2.40 12.44 -5.56
N SER A 263 -1.40 13.31 -5.50
CA SER A 263 -1.57 14.77 -5.63
C SER A 263 -2.03 15.16 -7.03
N VAL A 264 -1.43 14.55 -8.06
CA VAL A 264 -1.87 14.73 -9.44
C VAL A 264 -3.28 14.16 -9.61
N ALA A 265 -3.56 12.96 -9.12
CA ALA A 265 -4.88 12.36 -9.24
C ALA A 265 -5.98 13.23 -8.60
N ASN A 266 -5.72 13.80 -7.41
CA ASN A 266 -6.63 14.73 -6.75
C ASN A 266 -6.89 15.97 -7.62
N THR A 267 -5.82 16.54 -8.20
CA THR A 267 -5.93 17.74 -9.04
C THR A 267 -6.79 17.49 -10.28
N ILE A 268 -6.59 16.36 -10.98
CA ILE A 268 -7.42 15.97 -12.14
C ILE A 268 -8.88 15.77 -11.76
N GLN A 269 -9.11 15.14 -10.62
CA GLN A 269 -10.45 14.90 -10.10
C GLN A 269 -11.17 16.22 -9.81
N LEU A 270 -10.48 17.19 -9.18
CA LEU A 270 -11.02 18.52 -8.88
C LEU A 270 -11.33 19.31 -10.16
N LEU A 271 -10.56 19.11 -11.23
CA LEU A 271 -10.85 19.66 -12.56
C LEU A 271 -12.02 18.94 -13.27
N GLY A 272 -12.56 17.88 -12.67
CA GLY A 272 -13.68 17.10 -13.20
C GLY A 272 -13.32 16.29 -14.44
N GLN A 273 -12.04 15.99 -14.66
CA GLN A 273 -11.54 15.20 -15.78
C GLN A 273 -11.46 13.71 -15.43
N GLN A 274 -11.22 12.84 -16.43
CA GLN A 274 -11.05 11.41 -16.19
C GLN A 274 -9.67 11.13 -15.57
N VAL A 275 -9.60 10.25 -14.57
CA VAL A 275 -8.31 9.86 -13.98
C VAL A 275 -8.24 8.34 -13.81
N GLY A 276 -7.08 7.77 -14.10
CA GLY A 276 -6.77 6.37 -13.86
C GLY A 276 -5.37 6.19 -13.29
N LEU A 277 -5.13 5.02 -12.71
CA LEU A 277 -3.84 4.62 -12.16
C LEU A 277 -3.49 3.23 -12.68
N LEU A 278 -2.23 3.06 -13.06
CA LEU A 278 -1.62 1.79 -13.40
C LEU A 278 -0.29 1.69 -12.64
N THR A 279 -0.02 0.55 -12.00
CA THR A 279 1.26 0.30 -11.34
C THR A 279 1.63 -1.18 -11.33
N ASN A 280 2.92 -1.45 -11.43
CA ASN A 280 3.54 -2.76 -11.22
C ASN A 280 3.80 -3.07 -9.74
N GLY A 281 3.42 -2.17 -8.83
CA GLY A 281 3.51 -2.39 -7.40
C GLY A 281 2.56 -3.49 -6.90
N HIS A 282 2.72 -3.81 -5.62
CA HIS A 282 2.04 -4.90 -4.94
C HIS A 282 0.94 -4.42 -4.01
N ASP A 283 -0.21 -5.11 -3.97
CA ASP A 283 -1.28 -4.77 -3.02
C ASP A 283 -1.03 -5.49 -1.70
N ALA A 284 -0.65 -4.72 -0.68
CA ALA A 284 -0.44 -5.21 0.68
C ALA A 284 -1.65 -6.00 1.23
N ALA A 285 -2.88 -5.56 0.94
CA ALA A 285 -4.08 -6.22 1.44
C ALA A 285 -4.30 -7.59 0.78
N GLU A 286 -3.87 -7.74 -0.47
CA GLU A 286 -3.92 -9.01 -1.18
C GLU A 286 -2.81 -9.97 -0.74
N ARG A 287 -1.59 -9.45 -0.53
CA ARG A 287 -0.47 -10.20 0.06
C ARG A 287 -0.87 -10.79 1.41
N MET A 288 -1.42 -9.95 2.28
CA MET A 288 -1.95 -10.30 3.59
C MET A 288 -3.03 -11.39 3.58
N ARG A 289 -3.97 -11.35 2.62
CA ARG A 289 -5.00 -12.38 2.47
C ARG A 289 -4.45 -13.73 2.04
N ARG A 290 -3.40 -13.76 1.21
CA ARG A 290 -2.80 -14.98 0.67
C ARG A 290 -1.86 -15.67 1.65
N GLU A 291 -1.05 -14.89 2.35
CA GLU A 291 -0.06 -15.41 3.29
C GLU A 291 -0.74 -15.96 4.55
N GLY A 292 -1.91 -15.44 4.91
CA GLY A 292 -2.73 -15.93 6.01
C GLY A 292 -2.10 -15.74 7.40
N TRP A 293 -2.94 -15.49 8.41
CA TRP A 293 -2.52 -15.60 9.81
C TRP A 293 -2.97 -16.95 10.33
N LYS A 294 -2.16 -17.98 10.10
CA LYS A 294 -2.29 -19.23 10.85
C LYS A 294 -1.00 -19.50 11.56
N VAL A 295 -1.04 -19.39 12.88
CA VAL A 295 0.04 -19.96 13.67
C VAL A 295 -0.47 -20.51 14.99
N GLU A 296 -0.46 -21.84 15.08
CA GLU A 296 -0.23 -22.54 16.34
C GLU A 296 1.28 -22.48 16.61
N LEU A 297 1.67 -21.95 17.76
CA LEU A 297 3.05 -21.62 18.09
C LEU A 297 3.43 -22.21 19.44
N ASP A 298 4.41 -23.11 19.45
CA ASP A 298 4.94 -23.72 20.66
C ASP A 298 6.19 -22.98 21.20
N SER A 299 6.75 -22.00 20.47
CA SER A 299 7.93 -21.22 20.92
C SER A 299 7.90 -19.72 20.57
N ARG A 300 8.61 -18.91 21.38
CA ARG A 300 8.77 -17.45 21.21
C ARG A 300 9.46 -17.08 19.89
N GLN A 301 10.39 -17.93 19.43
CA GLN A 301 11.11 -17.72 18.17
C GLN A 301 10.21 -18.02 16.96
N GLU A 302 9.41 -19.07 17.01
CA GLU A 302 8.42 -19.36 15.97
C GLU A 302 7.32 -18.29 15.97
N ALA A 303 6.93 -17.75 17.13
CA ALA A 303 5.97 -16.65 17.21
C ALA A 303 6.47 -15.35 16.57
N GLN A 304 7.76 -15.06 16.75
CA GLN A 304 8.41 -13.96 16.05
C GLN A 304 8.60 -14.26 14.56
N ASN A 305 8.94 -15.50 14.19
CA ASN A 305 9.17 -15.89 12.80
C ASN A 305 7.89 -16.05 11.98
N ALA A 306 6.77 -16.43 12.59
CA ALA A 306 5.47 -16.50 11.93
C ALA A 306 4.73 -15.16 11.96
N GLY A 307 5.11 -14.26 12.88
CA GLY A 307 4.80 -12.83 12.76
C GLY A 307 5.68 -12.10 11.73
N ALA A 308 6.85 -12.65 11.39
CA ALA A 308 7.72 -12.18 10.33
C ALA A 308 7.30 -12.82 9.00
N MET A 309 6.37 -12.18 8.29
CA MET A 309 5.96 -12.52 6.93
C MET A 309 7.14 -12.92 6.05
N LEU A 310 7.03 -14.07 5.39
CA LEU A 310 7.95 -14.50 4.34
C LEU A 310 7.76 -13.59 3.13
N GLU A 311 8.78 -12.80 2.81
CA GLU A 311 8.88 -12.03 1.56
C GLU A 311 9.07 -13.00 0.38
N TYR A 312 7.99 -13.55 -0.19
CA TYR A 312 8.09 -14.19 -1.52
C TYR A 312 6.80 -14.07 -2.34
N ASN A 313 6.98 -13.61 -3.58
CA ASN A 313 5.97 -13.14 -4.52
C ASN A 313 5.63 -14.19 -5.58
N ASP A 314 4.38 -14.18 -6.10
CA ASP A 314 4.03 -14.79 -7.40
C ASP A 314 2.75 -14.19 -8.04
N ARG A 315 2.69 -12.86 -8.22
CA ARG A 315 1.67 -12.26 -9.11
C ARG A 315 2.24 -11.28 -10.14
N LEU A 316 2.29 -11.76 -11.37
CA LEU A 316 2.60 -11.02 -12.60
C LEU A 316 1.41 -10.18 -13.10
N ARG A 317 0.58 -9.58 -12.23
CA ARG A 317 -0.57 -8.76 -12.68
C ARG A 317 -0.47 -7.33 -12.20
N PRO A 318 -0.60 -6.34 -13.09
CA PRO A 318 -0.53 -4.95 -12.71
C PRO A 318 -1.76 -4.55 -11.90
N LEU A 319 -1.55 -3.71 -10.89
CA LEU A 319 -2.63 -3.06 -10.17
C LEU A 319 -3.17 -1.91 -11.00
N GLN A 320 -4.49 -1.86 -11.13
CA GLN A 320 -5.14 -0.90 -12.02
C GLN A 320 -6.41 -0.32 -11.40
N VAL A 321 -6.54 1.00 -11.52
CA VAL A 321 -7.82 1.71 -11.47
C VAL A 321 -8.09 2.25 -12.88
N PRO A 322 -9.15 1.79 -13.58
CA PRO A 322 -9.38 2.15 -14.98
C PRO A 322 -9.66 3.65 -15.13
N THR A 323 -9.11 4.29 -16.16
CA THR A 323 -9.30 5.72 -16.42
C THR A 323 -10.75 6.04 -16.75
N GLN A 324 -11.44 6.71 -15.83
CA GLN A 324 -12.87 7.02 -15.95
C GLN A 324 -13.19 8.31 -15.21
N ARG A 325 -14.34 8.92 -15.54
CA ARG A 325 -14.91 10.04 -14.80
C ARG A 325 -15.86 9.49 -13.73
N SER A 326 -15.49 9.59 -12.46
CA SER A 326 -16.36 9.20 -11.33
C SER A 326 -16.00 10.00 -10.08
N SER A 327 -17.00 10.34 -9.26
CA SER A 327 -16.78 11.00 -7.95
C SER A 327 -15.99 10.13 -6.97
N GLU A 328 -16.03 8.81 -7.13
CA GLU A 328 -15.30 7.85 -6.28
C GLU A 328 -13.89 7.55 -6.78
N GLN A 329 -13.53 8.02 -7.97
CA GLN A 329 -12.34 7.59 -8.67
C GLN A 329 -11.06 7.93 -7.89
N PHE A 330 -11.02 9.14 -7.33
CA PHE A 330 -9.94 9.58 -6.47
C PHE A 330 -9.78 8.68 -5.24
N TYR A 331 -10.86 8.35 -4.54
CA TYR A 331 -10.79 7.49 -3.35
C TYR A 331 -10.25 6.10 -3.69
N ARG A 332 -10.63 5.52 -4.83
CA ARG A 332 -10.09 4.22 -5.29
C ARG A 332 -8.60 4.29 -5.56
N ILE A 333 -8.15 5.35 -6.22
CA ILE A 333 -6.73 5.61 -6.48
C ILE A 333 -5.98 5.80 -5.16
N GLN A 334 -6.50 6.63 -4.26
CA GLN A 334 -5.91 6.92 -2.96
C GLN A 334 -5.80 5.66 -2.09
N GLU A 335 -6.82 4.81 -2.07
CA GLU A 335 -6.83 3.55 -1.34
C GLU A 335 -5.85 2.51 -1.94
N LEU A 336 -5.75 2.43 -3.26
CA LEU A 336 -4.75 1.58 -3.92
C LEU A 336 -3.33 2.09 -3.60
N LEU A 337 -3.09 3.40 -3.74
CA LEU A 337 -1.82 4.04 -3.40
C LEU A 337 -1.49 3.96 -1.90
N ALA A 338 -2.47 3.88 -1.00
CA ALA A 338 -2.20 3.61 0.42
C ALA A 338 -1.65 2.20 0.65
N ARG A 339 -2.09 1.23 -0.17
CA ARG A 339 -1.73 -0.19 -0.03
C ARG A 339 -0.57 -0.65 -0.90
N VAL A 340 -0.13 0.16 -1.87
CA VAL A 340 0.91 -0.25 -2.82
C VAL A 340 2.29 -0.41 -2.17
N GLU A 341 2.94 -1.53 -2.38
CA GLU A 341 4.30 -1.85 -1.91
C GLU A 341 5.23 -2.07 -3.11
N LEU A 342 6.54 -1.86 -2.91
CA LEU A 342 7.53 -2.15 -3.95
C LEU A 342 7.49 -3.63 -4.32
N ALA A 343 7.57 -3.90 -5.62
CA ALA A 343 7.44 -5.23 -6.19
C ALA A 343 8.65 -5.61 -7.03
N ASP A 344 8.84 -6.90 -7.25
CA ASP A 344 9.90 -7.46 -8.09
C ASP A 344 9.37 -8.28 -9.28
N GLY A 345 8.04 -8.24 -9.49
CA GLY A 345 7.37 -9.10 -10.46
C GLY A 345 7.38 -8.58 -11.90
N LEU A 346 6.90 -7.36 -12.13
CA LEU A 346 6.76 -6.77 -13.48
C LEU A 346 7.65 -5.54 -13.63
N GLU A 347 8.50 -5.53 -14.65
CA GLU A 347 9.23 -4.32 -15.03
C GLU A 347 8.32 -3.34 -15.78
N PHE A 348 8.71 -2.05 -15.81
CA PHE A 348 7.92 -1.01 -16.48
C PHE A 348 7.55 -1.31 -17.94
N PRO A 349 8.45 -1.81 -18.81
CA PRO A 349 8.07 -2.14 -20.19
C PRO A 349 7.00 -3.23 -20.26
N GLN A 350 7.07 -4.24 -19.38
CA GLN A 350 6.10 -5.33 -19.30
C GLN A 350 4.73 -4.82 -18.81
N LEU A 351 4.75 -3.94 -17.81
CA LEU A 351 3.56 -3.23 -17.32
C LEU A 351 2.82 -2.52 -18.45
N ILE A 352 3.56 -1.76 -19.27
CA ILE A 352 2.99 -1.05 -20.43
C ILE A 352 2.43 -2.06 -21.44
N LEU A 353 3.19 -3.10 -21.81
CA LEU A 353 2.74 -4.09 -22.79
C LEU A 353 1.43 -4.79 -22.37
N GLU A 354 1.29 -5.12 -21.08
CA GLU A 354 0.10 -5.81 -20.57
C GLU A 354 -1.13 -4.87 -20.46
N ALA A 355 -0.92 -3.64 -20.04
CA ALA A 355 -2.00 -2.72 -19.71
C ALA A 355 -2.36 -1.73 -20.83
N GLN A 356 -1.52 -1.58 -21.86
CA GLN A 356 -1.71 -0.58 -22.91
C GLN A 356 -3.07 -0.63 -23.58
N SER A 357 -3.61 -1.83 -23.83
CA SER A 357 -4.94 -2.02 -24.43
C SER A 357 -6.09 -1.42 -23.60
N ARG A 358 -5.84 -1.15 -22.32
CA ARG A 358 -6.80 -0.63 -21.34
C ARG A 358 -6.65 0.87 -21.10
N ILE A 359 -5.63 1.50 -21.69
CA ILE A 359 -5.40 2.95 -21.58
C ILE A 359 -6.23 3.65 -22.68
N PRO A 360 -7.14 4.57 -22.32
CA PRO A 360 -7.88 5.34 -23.33
C PRO A 360 -6.93 6.20 -24.17
N ARG A 361 -7.17 6.27 -25.48
CA ARG A 361 -6.34 7.06 -26.41
C ARG A 361 -6.53 8.57 -26.27
N ASP A 362 -7.63 8.98 -25.67
CA ASP A 362 -8.00 10.37 -25.36
C ASP A 362 -7.53 10.82 -23.96
N ALA A 363 -6.75 9.99 -23.26
CA ALA A 363 -6.10 10.33 -22.00
C ALA A 363 -4.59 10.54 -22.19
N THR A 364 -4.05 11.55 -21.51
CA THR A 364 -2.60 11.74 -21.40
C THR A 364 -2.03 10.66 -20.49
N VAL A 365 -0.88 10.10 -20.84
CA VAL A 365 -0.15 9.14 -20.02
C VAL A 365 0.95 9.87 -19.27
N LEU A 366 0.86 9.91 -17.95
CA LEU A 366 1.91 10.44 -17.10
C LEU A 366 2.64 9.28 -16.41
N ALA A 367 3.85 9.00 -16.87
CA ALA A 367 4.69 7.97 -16.28
C ALA A 367 5.53 8.56 -15.13
N ILE A 368 5.46 7.99 -13.94
CA ILE A 368 6.33 8.33 -12.81
C ILE A 368 7.39 7.22 -12.72
N ILE A 369 8.63 7.55 -13.02
CA ILE A 369 9.77 6.62 -13.12
C ILE A 369 10.89 7.05 -12.19
N SER A 370 11.66 6.11 -11.65
CA SER A 370 12.71 6.37 -10.66
C SER A 370 14.10 5.89 -11.04
N SER A 371 14.25 5.18 -12.17
CA SER A 371 15.55 4.65 -12.61
C SER A 371 15.80 4.84 -14.10
N GLN A 372 17.09 4.88 -14.44
CA GLN A 372 17.56 4.86 -15.81
C GLN A 372 17.43 3.43 -16.36
N ASN A 373 16.41 3.19 -17.17
CA ASN A 373 16.29 1.96 -17.95
C ASN A 373 16.04 2.33 -19.42
N SER A 374 16.94 1.89 -20.30
CA SER A 374 16.82 2.10 -21.74
C SER A 374 15.54 1.47 -22.29
N GLN A 375 15.08 0.35 -21.73
CA GLN A 375 13.83 -0.29 -22.09
C GLN A 375 12.61 0.54 -21.69
N THR A 376 12.65 1.22 -20.53
CA THR A 376 11.60 2.15 -20.10
C THR A 376 11.47 3.32 -21.06
N THR A 377 12.61 3.87 -21.50
CA THR A 377 12.64 4.94 -22.52
C THR A 377 12.02 4.48 -23.83
N ILE A 378 12.43 3.31 -24.33
CA ILE A 378 11.90 2.72 -25.56
C ILE A 378 10.39 2.46 -25.44
N ALA A 379 9.91 2.00 -24.28
CA ALA A 379 8.49 1.76 -24.05
C ALA A 379 7.69 3.06 -24.14
N LEU A 380 8.15 4.13 -23.49
CA LEU A 380 7.49 5.45 -23.54
C LEU A 380 7.53 6.06 -24.95
N GLU A 381 8.65 5.93 -25.65
CA GLU A 381 8.77 6.36 -27.04
C GLU A 381 7.81 5.60 -27.96
N ASN A 382 7.71 4.28 -27.80
CA ASN A 382 6.75 3.47 -28.57
C ASN A 382 5.30 3.88 -28.30
N MET A 383 4.95 4.23 -27.05
CA MET A 383 3.63 4.78 -26.75
C MET A 383 3.39 6.11 -27.47
N ALA A 384 4.36 7.04 -27.43
CA ALA A 384 4.27 8.32 -28.11
C ALA A 384 4.11 8.14 -29.64
N ARG A 385 4.90 7.24 -30.25
CA ARG A 385 4.81 6.90 -31.69
C ARG A 385 3.46 6.27 -32.06
N GLN A 386 2.80 5.58 -31.13
CA GLN A 386 1.46 5.01 -31.33
C GLN A 386 0.31 6.01 -31.13
N GLY A 387 0.63 7.28 -30.87
CA GLY A 387 -0.33 8.39 -30.82
C GLY A 387 -0.82 8.74 -29.42
N PHE A 388 -0.25 8.18 -28.35
CA PHE A 388 -0.53 8.62 -26.98
C PHE A 388 0.17 9.96 -26.70
N ALA A 389 -0.49 10.87 -25.98
CA ALA A 389 0.20 12.00 -25.36
C ALA A 389 0.93 11.48 -24.11
N VAL A 390 2.26 11.55 -24.10
CA VAL A 390 3.09 10.97 -23.03
C VAL A 390 3.90 12.07 -22.37
N SER A 391 3.90 12.07 -21.03
CA SER A 391 4.79 12.86 -20.19
C SER A 391 5.43 11.96 -19.13
N ALA A 392 6.62 12.30 -18.68
CA ALA A 392 7.36 11.53 -17.69
C ALA A 392 7.77 12.41 -16.50
N MET A 393 7.53 11.92 -15.28
CA MET A 393 8.06 12.46 -14.04
C MET A 393 9.21 11.58 -13.59
N VAL A 394 10.40 12.16 -13.46
CA VAL A 394 11.61 11.44 -13.10
C VAL A 394 11.92 11.71 -11.63
N ASN A 395 11.77 10.69 -10.80
CA ASN A 395 11.98 10.72 -9.35
C ASN A 395 13.41 10.37 -8.99
N VAL A 396 14.28 11.37 -9.03
CA VAL A 396 15.72 11.23 -8.71
C VAL A 396 16.18 12.42 -7.88
N TYR A 397 17.18 12.20 -7.02
CA TYR A 397 17.69 13.26 -6.15
C TYR A 397 18.59 14.22 -6.93
N GLU A 398 19.50 13.67 -7.73
CA GLU A 398 20.55 14.44 -8.39
C GLU A 398 20.10 15.02 -9.73
N PRO A 399 20.36 16.31 -10.01
CA PRO A 399 20.06 16.91 -11.30
C PRO A 399 20.83 16.28 -12.47
N THR A 400 22.02 15.72 -12.21
CA THR A 400 22.84 14.97 -13.18
C THR A 400 22.13 13.71 -13.64
N GLU A 401 21.66 12.90 -12.68
CA GLU A 401 20.87 11.69 -12.96
C GLU A 401 19.57 12.04 -13.70
N TYR A 402 18.92 13.14 -13.34
CA TYR A 402 17.76 13.65 -14.08
C TYR A 402 18.09 13.95 -15.55
N ALA A 403 19.21 14.64 -15.83
CA ALA A 403 19.62 14.97 -17.19
C ALA A 403 19.91 13.71 -18.03
N GLU A 404 20.53 12.69 -17.42
CA GLU A 404 20.84 11.42 -18.07
C GLU A 404 19.58 10.60 -18.41
N ILE A 405 18.57 10.61 -17.55
CA ILE A 405 17.29 9.92 -17.79
C ILE A 405 16.40 10.70 -18.76
N SER A 406 16.33 12.02 -18.61
CA SER A 406 15.44 12.89 -19.39
C SER A 406 15.94 13.12 -20.82
N GLY A 407 17.25 13.16 -21.06
CA GLY A 407 17.82 13.44 -22.39
C GLY A 407 17.24 12.58 -23.52
N PRO A 408 17.26 11.24 -23.41
CA PRO A 408 16.64 10.35 -24.39
C PRO A 408 15.12 10.53 -24.53
N LEU A 409 14.40 10.81 -23.44
CA LEU A 409 12.95 11.04 -23.45
C LEU A 409 12.57 12.34 -24.17
N ILE A 410 13.30 13.42 -23.90
CA ILE A 410 13.14 14.71 -24.58
C ILE A 410 13.43 14.56 -26.07
N ALA A 411 14.48 13.82 -26.44
CA ALA A 411 14.80 13.52 -27.84
C ALA A 411 13.67 12.74 -28.54
N ALA A 412 12.95 11.89 -27.82
CA ALA A 412 11.75 11.19 -28.29
C ALA A 412 10.48 12.07 -28.30
N GLY A 413 10.57 13.34 -27.87
CA GLY A 413 9.45 14.27 -27.81
C GLY A 413 8.48 14.02 -26.65
N VAL A 414 8.97 13.39 -25.57
CA VAL A 414 8.26 13.20 -24.31
C VAL A 414 8.63 14.33 -23.35
N ASP A 415 7.64 15.04 -22.81
CA ASP A 415 7.87 16.10 -21.83
C ASP A 415 8.28 15.49 -20.48
N THR A 416 9.36 15.99 -19.89
CA THR A 416 9.91 15.46 -18.63
C THR A 416 9.84 16.48 -17.49
N TYR A 417 9.58 16.00 -16.27
CA TYR A 417 9.55 16.82 -15.06
C TYR A 417 10.44 16.20 -13.99
N HIS A 418 11.24 17.02 -13.30
CA HIS A 418 12.11 16.55 -12.22
C HIS A 418 11.36 16.53 -10.89
N LEU A 419 11.22 15.35 -10.28
CA LEU A 419 10.68 15.17 -8.94
C LEU A 419 11.82 15.03 -7.94
N LYS A 420 12.35 16.16 -7.47
CA LYS A 420 13.47 16.20 -6.54
C LYS A 420 13.03 16.06 -5.09
N ASP A 421 11.99 16.78 -4.69
CA ASP A 421 11.47 16.89 -3.33
C ASP A 421 9.95 17.14 -3.34
N GLU A 422 9.34 17.24 -2.15
CA GLU A 422 7.90 17.48 -2.01
C GLU A 422 7.49 18.84 -2.61
N ASP A 423 8.32 19.87 -2.47
CA ASP A 423 8.07 21.20 -3.03
C ASP A 423 8.02 21.18 -4.57
N SER A 424 8.83 20.32 -5.19
CA SER A 424 8.80 20.10 -6.64
C SER A 424 7.42 19.65 -7.11
N ILE A 425 6.66 18.87 -6.31
CA ILE A 425 5.30 18.38 -6.65
C ILE A 425 4.36 19.54 -6.98
N VAL A 426 4.43 20.62 -6.21
CA VAL A 426 3.57 21.80 -6.39
C VAL A 426 3.77 22.42 -7.77
N HIS A 427 4.99 22.34 -8.30
CA HIS A 427 5.38 22.97 -9.57
C HIS A 427 5.50 21.98 -10.74
N VAL A 428 5.23 20.69 -10.52
CA VAL A 428 5.30 19.65 -11.55
C VAL A 428 4.49 20.01 -12.79
N CYS A 429 3.33 20.63 -12.63
CA CYS A 429 2.44 20.96 -13.75
C CYS A 429 2.68 22.37 -14.32
N ARG A 430 3.68 23.10 -13.83
CA ARG A 430 4.06 24.41 -14.35
C ARG A 430 5.19 24.19 -15.35
N LYS A 431 5.00 24.61 -16.60
CA LYS A 431 6.03 24.56 -17.65
C LYS A 431 7.37 25.06 -17.11
N GLN A 432 8.31 24.14 -16.85
CA GLN A 432 9.70 24.50 -16.63
C GLN A 432 10.23 24.98 -17.98
N VAL A 433 10.22 26.29 -18.18
CA VAL A 433 11.00 26.90 -19.25
C VAL A 433 12.46 26.68 -18.88
N LEU A 434 13.03 25.56 -19.35
CA LEU A 434 14.47 25.37 -19.37
C LEU A 434 15.04 26.57 -20.14
N ARG A 435 15.81 27.39 -19.42
CA ARG A 435 16.44 28.61 -19.94
C ARG A 435 17.78 28.29 -20.54
#